data_AF-W7J4W0-F1
#
_entry.id   AF-W7J4W0-F1
#
_cell.length_a   1.000
_cell.length_b   1.000
_cell.length_c   1.000
_cell.angle_alpha   90.00
_cell.angle_beta   90.00
_cell.angle_gamma   90.00
#
_symmetry.space_group_name_H-M   'P 1'
#
loop_
_entity.id
_entity.type
_entity.pdbx_description
1 polymer ?
#
loop_
_entity_poly.entity_id
_entity_poly.type
_entity_poly.pdbx_seq_one_letter_code
_entity_poly.pdbx_strand_id
1 'polypeptide(L)'
;MILAIVVGVIPTATACAAEARPALPPLPPGAQRPFDLFRSADVALINDAQIKLQSQCMVDRGYSQFSNLLAVHTEPGFGFEADPFEPRTEEQARLYGLGKPRPATPGRVSGAGDAAYNSAIDHCEATAWKAVVDTGPFRQYYQLGNALASEYGGVLDEVGEDFRDAVIDCLSAGGFTAAGGDPGSPESFGVKLGSHVGGSEPAGEDGGTTVTVHPPTPAIEYVPTQQEVDFAVALVRCRTETGLFAKADQVAEEEQRSIVEDHAVEFVELNPTIEAAAKEAAKVLGR
;
A
#
# COMPACT_ATOMS: atom_id res chain seq x y z
N MET A 1 3.84 -78.34 28.92
CA MET A 1 4.39 -77.44 27.89
C MET A 1 3.32 -76.42 27.56
N ILE A 2 3.42 -75.21 28.10
CA ILE A 2 2.50 -74.09 27.82
C ILE A 2 3.31 -73.07 27.04
N LEU A 3 2.91 -72.85 25.79
CA LEU A 3 3.56 -71.91 24.86
C LEU A 3 2.94 -70.52 25.09
N ALA A 4 3.72 -69.58 25.64
CA ALA A 4 3.30 -68.20 25.82
C ALA A 4 3.63 -67.41 24.54
N ILE A 5 2.60 -66.86 23.88
CA ILE A 5 2.74 -65.96 22.74
C ILE A 5 2.80 -64.53 23.29
N VAL A 6 3.97 -63.90 23.18
CA VAL A 6 4.16 -62.47 23.48
C VAL A 6 3.73 -61.69 22.24
N VAL A 7 2.58 -61.02 22.33
CA VAL A 7 2.11 -60.06 21.32
C VAL A 7 2.86 -58.75 21.54
N GLY A 8 3.86 -58.49 20.70
CA GLY A 8 4.57 -57.22 20.66
C GLY A 8 3.69 -56.16 19.99
N VAL A 9 3.27 -55.16 20.77
CA VAL A 9 2.66 -53.94 20.25
C VAL A 9 3.79 -53.08 19.67
N ILE A 10 3.79 -52.89 18.35
CA ILE A 10 4.71 -51.98 17.66
C ILE A 10 4.09 -50.56 17.76
N PRO A 11 4.71 -49.61 18.46
CA PRO A 11 4.27 -48.22 18.40
C PRO A 11 4.65 -47.67 17.02
N THR A 12 3.65 -47.46 16.17
CA THR A 12 3.81 -46.64 14.96
C THR A 12 3.96 -45.19 15.38
N ALA A 13 5.20 -44.73 15.54
CA ALA A 13 5.51 -43.32 15.61
C ALA A 13 5.16 -42.69 14.25
N THR A 14 4.01 -42.04 14.17
CA THR A 14 3.74 -41.03 13.13
C THR A 14 4.67 -39.86 13.40
N ALA A 15 5.90 -39.94 12.87
CA ALA A 15 6.73 -38.75 12.73
C ALA A 15 5.97 -37.80 11.80
N CYS A 16 5.48 -36.68 12.35
CA CYS A 16 5.13 -35.53 11.54
C CYS A 16 6.41 -35.13 10.80
N ALA A 17 6.55 -35.54 9.54
CA ALA A 17 7.46 -34.88 8.63
C ALA A 17 6.92 -33.45 8.50
N ALA A 18 7.56 -32.50 9.18
CA ALA A 18 7.34 -31.10 8.89
C ALA A 18 7.63 -30.94 7.40
N GLU A 19 6.60 -30.67 6.60
CA GLU A 19 6.77 -30.34 5.19
C GLU A 19 7.77 -29.19 5.12
N ALA A 20 8.86 -29.40 4.38
CA ALA A 20 9.89 -28.38 4.23
C ALA A 20 9.24 -27.18 3.56
N ARG A 21 9.20 -26.04 4.27
CA ARG A 21 8.74 -24.77 3.68
C ARG A 21 9.61 -24.46 2.46
N PRO A 22 9.03 -24.01 1.33
CA PRO A 22 9.82 -23.61 0.18
C PRO A 22 10.75 -22.47 0.57
N ALA A 23 11.98 -22.51 0.05
CA ALA A 23 12.92 -21.43 0.27
C ALA A 23 12.45 -20.18 -0.46
N LEU A 24 12.55 -19.02 0.20
CA LEU A 24 12.23 -17.73 -0.41
C LEU A 24 13.09 -17.48 -1.66
N PRO A 25 12.54 -16.82 -2.69
CA PRO A 25 13.36 -16.35 -3.79
C PRO A 25 14.37 -15.29 -3.30
N PRO A 26 15.47 -15.08 -4.02
CA PRO A 26 16.43 -14.03 -3.66
C PRO A 26 15.77 -12.65 -3.76
N LEU A 27 16.17 -11.76 -2.86
CA LEU A 27 15.78 -10.35 -2.93
C LEU A 27 16.21 -9.72 -4.27
N PRO A 28 15.40 -8.83 -4.86
CA PRO A 28 15.78 -8.13 -6.08
C PRO A 28 17.01 -7.22 -5.85
N PRO A 29 17.77 -6.87 -6.89
CA PRO A 29 18.94 -6.00 -6.73
C PRO A 29 18.59 -4.65 -6.08
N GLY A 30 19.32 -4.29 -5.02
CA GLY A 30 19.11 -3.03 -4.29
C GLY A 30 18.06 -3.08 -3.19
N ALA A 31 17.32 -4.19 -3.06
CA ALA A 31 16.42 -4.44 -1.94
C ALA A 31 17.18 -4.61 -0.61
N GLN A 32 16.57 -4.14 0.47
CA GLN A 32 17.14 -4.11 1.81
C GLN A 32 16.24 -4.74 2.87
N ARG A 33 14.93 -4.82 2.62
CA ARG A 33 13.92 -5.31 3.58
C ARG A 33 13.22 -6.56 3.06
N PRO A 34 12.65 -7.41 3.93
CA PRO A 34 11.94 -8.62 3.50
C PRO A 34 10.79 -8.33 2.52
N PHE A 35 10.00 -7.27 2.76
CA PHE A 35 8.88 -6.89 1.89
C PHE A 35 9.32 -6.38 0.51
N ASP A 36 10.60 -6.06 0.31
CA ASP A 36 11.12 -5.74 -1.03
C ASP A 36 11.14 -7.00 -1.95
N LEU A 37 10.85 -8.21 -1.43
CA LEU A 37 10.49 -9.38 -2.24
C LEU A 37 9.22 -9.15 -3.06
N PHE A 38 8.32 -8.30 -2.58
CA PHE A 38 7.18 -7.83 -3.33
C PHE A 38 7.63 -6.75 -4.31
N ARG A 39 7.49 -7.06 -5.60
CA ARG A 39 8.08 -6.30 -6.71
C ARG A 39 7.17 -5.13 -7.10
N SER A 40 6.94 -4.19 -6.17
CA SER A 40 6.03 -3.05 -6.37
C SER A 40 6.39 -2.19 -7.59
N ALA A 41 7.69 -2.03 -7.88
CA ALA A 41 8.17 -1.34 -9.08
C ALA A 41 7.79 -2.04 -10.39
N ASP A 42 7.79 -3.37 -10.40
CA ASP A 42 7.36 -4.15 -11.56
C ASP A 42 5.84 -4.03 -11.77
N VAL A 43 5.07 -4.04 -10.69
CA VAL A 43 3.61 -3.79 -10.72
C VAL A 43 3.32 -2.40 -11.29
N ALA A 44 4.05 -1.36 -10.85
CA ALA A 44 3.90 -0.01 -11.40
C ALA A 44 4.22 0.04 -12.90
N LEU A 45 5.30 -0.61 -13.37
CA LEU A 45 5.60 -0.69 -14.80
C LEU A 45 4.47 -1.36 -15.60
N ILE A 46 3.90 -2.46 -15.07
CA ILE A 46 2.77 -3.15 -15.71
C ILE A 46 1.57 -2.18 -15.81
N ASN A 47 1.23 -1.48 -14.73
CA ASN A 47 0.13 -0.51 -14.72
C ASN A 47 0.35 0.67 -15.69
N ASP A 48 1.57 1.22 -15.77
CA ASP A 48 1.93 2.25 -16.74
C ASP A 48 1.68 1.77 -18.18
N ALA A 49 2.13 0.57 -18.51
CA ALA A 49 1.93 -0.01 -19.84
C ALA A 49 0.44 -0.26 -20.13
N GLN A 50 -0.34 -0.71 -19.14
CA GLN A 50 -1.79 -0.85 -19.26
C GLN A 50 -2.46 0.47 -19.59
N ILE A 51 -2.19 1.51 -18.81
CA ILE A 51 -2.77 2.86 -19.00
C ILE A 51 -2.43 3.37 -20.40
N LYS A 52 -1.16 3.25 -20.82
CA LYS A 52 -0.72 3.69 -22.15
C LYS A 52 -1.44 2.95 -23.28
N LEU A 53 -1.49 1.62 -23.25
CA LEU A 53 -2.12 0.81 -24.30
C LEU A 53 -3.64 1.03 -24.38
N GLN A 54 -4.31 1.07 -23.22
CA GLN A 54 -5.74 1.35 -23.15
C GLN A 54 -6.04 2.74 -23.71
N SER A 55 -5.25 3.74 -23.32
CA SER A 55 -5.42 5.13 -23.76
C SER A 55 -5.19 5.27 -25.27
N GLN A 56 -4.16 4.61 -25.82
CA GLN A 56 -3.92 4.59 -27.27
C GLN A 56 -5.10 3.97 -28.02
N CYS A 57 -5.60 2.83 -27.55
CA CYS A 57 -6.76 2.16 -28.15
C CYS A 57 -8.02 3.05 -28.11
N MET A 58 -8.22 3.81 -27.03
CA MET A 58 -9.34 4.75 -26.93
C MET A 58 -9.19 5.93 -27.91
N VAL A 59 -7.97 6.46 -28.07
CA VAL A 59 -7.67 7.49 -29.08
C VAL A 59 -7.97 6.97 -30.49
N ASP A 60 -7.54 5.75 -30.82
CA ASP A 60 -7.78 5.13 -32.13
C ASP A 60 -9.28 4.90 -32.41
N ARG A 61 -10.10 4.86 -31.36
CA ARG A 61 -11.58 4.77 -31.42
C ARG A 61 -12.30 6.11 -31.45
N GLY A 62 -11.56 7.22 -31.51
CA GLY A 62 -12.11 8.56 -31.60
C GLY A 62 -12.28 9.28 -30.25
N TYR A 63 -11.87 8.67 -29.14
CA TYR A 63 -11.87 9.32 -27.82
C TYR A 63 -10.55 10.05 -27.59
N SER A 64 -10.34 11.14 -28.33
CA SER A 64 -9.08 11.91 -28.33
C SER A 64 -8.69 12.48 -26.96
N GLN A 65 -9.63 12.57 -26.02
CA GLN A 65 -9.39 13.02 -24.64
C GLN A 65 -8.40 12.11 -23.89
N PHE A 66 -8.25 10.85 -24.31
CA PHE A 66 -7.28 9.90 -23.73
C PHE A 66 -5.83 10.18 -24.14
N SER A 67 -5.57 11.07 -25.10
CA SER A 67 -4.21 11.42 -25.51
C SER A 67 -3.36 11.98 -24.36
N ASN A 68 -3.99 12.67 -23.40
CA ASN A 68 -3.33 13.20 -22.20
C ASN A 68 -2.91 12.10 -21.21
N LEU A 69 -3.42 10.88 -21.35
CA LEU A 69 -3.14 9.76 -20.45
C LEU A 69 -1.97 8.88 -20.94
N LEU A 70 -1.47 9.10 -22.17
CA LEU A 70 -0.40 8.30 -22.79
C LEU A 70 0.96 8.40 -22.08
N ALA A 71 1.14 9.41 -21.24
CA ALA A 71 2.38 9.69 -20.51
C ALA A 71 2.20 9.64 -18.97
N VAL A 72 1.13 9.01 -18.49
CA VAL A 72 0.91 8.83 -17.05
C VAL A 72 1.92 7.83 -16.50
N HIS A 73 2.45 8.15 -15.32
CA HIS A 73 3.31 7.29 -14.54
C HIS A 73 2.67 7.01 -13.19
N THR A 74 2.73 5.75 -12.78
CA THR A 74 2.31 5.26 -11.48
C THR A 74 3.54 5.14 -10.60
N GLU A 75 3.44 5.70 -9.39
CA GLU A 75 4.49 5.55 -8.40
C GLU A 75 4.50 4.12 -7.88
N PRO A 76 5.69 3.51 -7.67
CA PRO A 76 5.79 2.23 -7.00
C PRO A 76 5.32 2.36 -5.55
N GLY A 77 4.49 1.42 -5.11
CA GLY A 77 4.06 1.35 -3.73
C GLY A 77 2.89 0.40 -3.54
N PHE A 78 2.82 -0.18 -2.35
CA PHE A 78 1.68 -1.00 -1.92
C PHE A 78 1.20 -0.65 -0.50
N GLY A 79 1.82 0.36 0.13
CA GLY A 79 1.47 0.83 1.47
C GLY A 79 2.37 0.29 2.58
N PHE A 80 3.33 -0.58 2.26
CA PHE A 80 4.34 -1.09 3.20
C PHE A 80 5.28 -0.01 3.71
N GLU A 81 5.42 1.06 2.94
CA GLU A 81 6.34 2.16 3.21
C GLU A 81 5.72 3.22 4.13
N ALA A 82 4.41 3.16 4.36
CA ALA A 82 3.74 4.09 5.26
C ALA A 82 3.97 3.65 6.70
N ASP A 83 4.68 4.47 7.48
CA ASP A 83 4.79 4.28 8.92
C ASP A 83 3.50 4.80 9.59
N PRO A 84 2.70 3.94 10.26
CA PRO A 84 1.44 4.34 10.88
C PRO A 84 1.65 5.26 12.09
N PHE A 85 2.88 5.39 12.58
CA PHE A 85 3.24 6.22 13.72
C PHE A 85 3.94 7.52 13.33
N GLU A 86 3.84 7.95 12.07
CA GLU A 86 4.27 9.28 11.69
C GLU A 86 3.54 10.40 12.48
N PRO A 87 4.17 11.58 12.65
CA PRO A 87 5.58 11.87 12.35
C PRO A 87 6.55 11.15 13.30
N ARG A 88 7.79 10.88 12.84
CA ARG A 88 8.82 10.14 13.59
C ARG A 88 9.87 11.03 14.25
N THR A 89 9.95 12.29 13.83
CA THR A 89 10.93 13.25 14.37
C THR A 89 10.26 14.57 14.69
N GLU A 90 10.87 15.34 15.60
CA GLU A 90 10.38 16.69 15.92
C GLU A 90 10.47 17.61 14.70
N GLU A 91 11.51 17.49 13.86
CA GLU A 91 11.59 18.19 12.57
C GLU A 91 10.38 17.91 11.67
N GLN A 92 9.99 16.64 11.50
CA GLN A 92 8.82 16.28 10.70
C GLN A 92 7.53 16.84 11.31
N ALA A 93 7.36 16.72 12.63
CA ALA A 93 6.21 17.27 13.34
C ALA A 93 6.11 18.79 13.22
N ARG A 94 7.25 19.50 13.20
CA ARG A 94 7.32 20.95 12.98
C ARG A 94 6.96 21.35 11.56
N LEU A 95 7.38 20.55 10.59
CA LEU A 95 7.23 20.88 9.19
C LEU A 95 5.81 20.59 8.67
N TYR A 96 5.20 19.48 9.10
CA TYR A 96 3.93 19.01 8.53
C TYR A 96 2.81 18.81 9.57
N GLY A 97 3.10 18.93 10.88
CA GLY A 97 2.14 18.60 11.92
C GLY A 97 1.80 17.11 11.91
N LEU A 98 0.50 16.80 11.87
CA LEU A 98 -0.04 15.44 11.75
C LEU A 98 -0.60 15.14 10.36
N GLY A 99 -0.73 16.15 9.51
CA GLY A 99 -1.21 15.98 8.14
C GLY A 99 -0.09 15.75 7.13
N LYS A 100 -0.50 15.33 5.92
CA LYS A 100 0.39 15.13 4.77
C LYS A 100 -0.10 15.93 3.57
N PRO A 101 0.83 16.39 2.70
CA PRO A 101 0.43 16.92 1.40
C PRO A 101 -0.32 15.84 0.61
N ARG A 102 -1.30 16.26 -0.20
CA ARG A 102 -1.93 15.38 -1.19
C ARG A 102 -1.10 15.45 -2.47
N PRO A 103 -0.65 14.31 -3.01
CA PRO A 103 0.06 14.32 -4.28
C PRO A 103 -0.85 14.79 -5.41
N ALA A 104 -0.25 15.24 -6.50
CA ALA A 104 -1.01 15.52 -7.73
C ALA A 104 -1.66 14.23 -8.23
N THR A 105 -2.88 14.32 -8.76
CA THR A 105 -3.53 13.19 -9.42
C THR A 105 -3.62 13.46 -10.93
N PRO A 106 -3.40 12.44 -11.77
CA PRO A 106 -3.59 12.59 -13.20
C PRO A 106 -5.06 12.91 -13.53
N GLY A 107 -5.29 13.46 -14.73
CA GLY A 107 -6.64 13.64 -15.24
C GLY A 107 -7.32 12.28 -15.45
N ARG A 108 -8.66 12.28 -15.52
CA ARG A 108 -9.46 11.07 -15.78
C ARG A 108 -10.56 11.37 -16.80
N VAL A 109 -10.94 10.39 -17.58
CA VAL A 109 -12.02 10.48 -18.56
C VAL A 109 -13.10 9.48 -18.17
N SER A 110 -14.36 9.91 -18.11
CA SER A 110 -15.49 9.06 -17.71
C SER A 110 -16.65 9.20 -18.70
N GLY A 111 -17.23 8.09 -19.16
CA GLY A 111 -18.40 8.08 -20.05
C GLY A 111 -19.70 7.79 -19.30
N ALA A 112 -20.22 8.75 -18.55
CA ALA A 112 -21.42 8.55 -17.73
C ALA A 112 -22.64 8.23 -18.62
N GLY A 113 -23.08 6.97 -18.61
CA GLY A 113 -24.30 6.51 -19.29
C GLY A 113 -24.16 6.21 -20.78
N ASP A 114 -22.94 6.20 -21.34
CA ASP A 114 -22.69 5.90 -22.75
C ASP A 114 -22.31 4.43 -22.98
N ALA A 115 -23.22 3.67 -23.56
CA ALA A 115 -22.99 2.26 -23.86
C ALA A 115 -21.87 2.02 -24.90
N ALA A 116 -21.67 2.94 -25.85
CA ALA A 116 -20.61 2.82 -26.84
C ALA A 116 -19.25 3.09 -26.20
N TYR A 117 -19.16 4.11 -25.34
CA TYR A 117 -17.96 4.35 -24.53
C TYR A 117 -17.64 3.15 -23.64
N ASN A 118 -18.62 2.63 -22.89
CA ASN A 118 -18.41 1.49 -21.98
C ASN A 118 -17.93 0.25 -22.73
N SER A 119 -18.52 -0.04 -23.90
CA SER A 119 -18.06 -1.14 -24.75
C SER A 119 -16.63 -0.92 -25.29
N ALA A 120 -16.30 0.33 -25.67
CA ALA A 120 -14.98 0.67 -26.16
C ALA A 120 -13.91 0.55 -25.08
N ILE A 121 -14.17 1.06 -23.87
CA ILE A 121 -13.22 1.01 -22.75
C ILE A 121 -13.01 -0.43 -22.28
N ASP A 122 -14.06 -1.25 -22.18
CA ASP A 122 -13.96 -2.68 -21.79
C ASP A 122 -13.09 -3.45 -22.79
N HIS A 123 -13.29 -3.22 -24.09
CA HIS A 123 -12.45 -3.85 -25.11
C HIS A 123 -11.00 -3.36 -25.03
N CYS A 124 -10.78 -2.05 -24.89
CA CYS A 124 -9.43 -1.49 -24.81
C CYS A 124 -8.69 -2.00 -23.58
N GLU A 125 -9.37 -2.10 -22.43
CA GLU A 125 -8.82 -2.67 -21.20
C GLU A 125 -8.45 -4.14 -21.39
N ALA A 126 -9.36 -4.98 -21.91
CA ALA A 126 -9.07 -6.39 -22.16
C ALA A 126 -7.90 -6.59 -23.14
N THR A 127 -7.78 -5.73 -24.15
CA THR A 127 -6.68 -5.75 -25.12
C THR A 127 -5.36 -5.34 -24.49
N ALA A 128 -5.37 -4.28 -23.68
CA ALA A 128 -4.19 -3.81 -22.96
C ALA A 128 -3.68 -4.88 -22.00
N TRP A 129 -4.56 -5.52 -21.22
CA TRP A 129 -4.16 -6.55 -20.25
C TRP A 129 -3.48 -7.71 -20.95
N LYS A 130 -4.14 -8.25 -21.99
CA LYS A 130 -3.63 -9.36 -22.78
C LYS A 130 -2.26 -9.09 -23.43
N ALA A 131 -1.93 -7.83 -23.68
CA ALA A 131 -0.65 -7.45 -24.29
C ALA A 131 0.54 -7.51 -23.32
N VAL A 132 0.30 -7.45 -22.00
CA VAL A 132 1.38 -7.34 -20.99
C VAL A 132 1.37 -8.50 -20.01
N VAL A 133 0.21 -8.96 -19.55
CA VAL A 133 0.13 -9.97 -18.49
C VAL A 133 -1.18 -10.75 -18.49
N ASP A 134 -1.12 -12.00 -18.03
CA ASP A 134 -2.33 -12.74 -17.67
C ASP A 134 -2.94 -12.14 -16.38
N THR A 135 -4.20 -11.74 -16.47
CA THR A 135 -4.91 -11.07 -15.36
C THR A 135 -5.15 -12.00 -14.16
N GLY A 136 -5.12 -13.32 -14.35
CA GLY A 136 -5.25 -14.28 -13.25
C GLY A 136 -4.07 -14.19 -12.27
N PRO A 137 -2.84 -14.52 -12.68
CA PRO A 137 -1.64 -14.37 -11.87
C PRO A 137 -1.41 -12.93 -11.38
N PHE A 138 -1.67 -11.93 -12.21
CA PHE A 138 -1.53 -10.53 -11.79
C PHE A 138 -2.48 -10.17 -10.63
N ARG A 139 -3.74 -10.62 -10.69
CA ARG A 139 -4.70 -10.43 -9.60
C ARG A 139 -4.28 -11.17 -8.34
N GLN A 140 -3.79 -12.40 -8.46
CA GLN A 140 -3.25 -13.15 -7.33
C GLN A 140 -2.09 -12.41 -6.67
N TYR A 141 -1.19 -11.84 -7.48
CA TYR A 141 -0.08 -11.03 -6.96
C TYR A 141 -0.55 -9.76 -6.26
N TYR A 142 -1.57 -9.08 -6.81
CA TYR A 142 -2.17 -7.93 -6.13
C TYR A 142 -2.81 -8.33 -4.79
N GLN A 143 -3.46 -9.50 -4.72
CA GLN A 143 -4.00 -10.01 -3.46
C GLN A 143 -2.91 -10.40 -2.46
N LEU A 144 -1.78 -10.95 -2.92
CA LEU A 144 -0.61 -11.15 -2.07
C LEU A 144 -0.18 -9.82 -1.46
N GLY A 145 -0.04 -8.76 -2.25
CA GLY A 145 0.28 -7.43 -1.72
C GLY A 145 -0.70 -6.96 -0.64
N ASN A 146 -2.01 -7.16 -0.85
CA ASN A 146 -3.04 -6.79 0.13
C ASN A 146 -2.91 -7.60 1.43
N ALA A 147 -2.63 -8.91 1.32
CA ALA A 147 -2.44 -9.78 2.47
C ALA A 147 -1.22 -9.32 3.29
N LEU A 148 -0.08 -9.10 2.64
CA LEU A 148 1.13 -8.57 3.28
C LEU A 148 0.85 -7.25 4.03
N ALA A 149 0.09 -6.33 3.40
CA ALA A 149 -0.20 -5.03 3.97
C ALA A 149 -1.16 -5.14 5.16
N SER A 150 -2.18 -6.01 5.05
CA SER A 150 -3.15 -6.24 6.10
C SER A 150 -2.54 -6.93 7.32
N GLU A 151 -1.73 -7.96 7.12
CA GLU A 151 -1.07 -8.71 8.20
C GLU A 151 -0.08 -7.81 8.93
N TYR A 152 0.75 -7.08 8.17
CA TYR A 152 1.68 -6.11 8.73
C TYR A 152 1.00 -4.95 9.45
N GLY A 153 -0.10 -4.43 8.89
CA GLY A 153 -0.91 -3.40 9.53
C GLY A 153 -1.48 -3.87 10.86
N GLY A 154 -2.04 -5.08 10.91
CA GLY A 154 -2.57 -5.65 12.16
C GLY A 154 -1.52 -5.79 13.25
N VAL A 155 -0.31 -6.22 12.89
CA VAL A 155 0.84 -6.27 13.81
C VAL A 155 1.20 -4.90 14.38
N LEU A 156 1.25 -3.86 13.53
CA LEU A 156 1.57 -2.51 14.01
C LEU A 156 0.42 -1.90 14.81
N ASP A 157 -0.83 -2.20 14.48
CA ASP A 157 -1.99 -1.79 15.28
C ASP A 157 -1.91 -2.35 16.72
N GLU A 158 -1.51 -3.61 16.87
CA GLU A 158 -1.27 -4.22 18.19
C GLU A 158 -0.16 -3.49 18.98
N VAL A 159 0.94 -3.11 18.32
CA VAL A 159 1.99 -2.27 18.95
C VAL A 159 1.42 -0.91 19.37
N GLY A 160 0.55 -0.32 18.54
CA GLY A 160 -0.11 0.95 18.86
C GLY A 160 -0.98 0.86 20.11
N GLU A 161 -1.79 -0.19 20.21
CA GLU A 161 -2.67 -0.43 21.36
C GLU A 161 -1.87 -0.76 22.64
N ASP A 162 -0.81 -1.56 22.56
CA ASP A 162 0.05 -1.91 23.71
C ASP A 162 0.67 -0.68 24.38
N PHE A 163 0.96 0.37 23.62
CA PHE A 163 1.61 1.59 24.10
C PHE A 163 0.64 2.76 24.29
N ARG A 164 -0.64 2.58 23.95
CA ARG A 164 -1.65 3.64 23.92
C ARG A 164 -1.75 4.39 25.24
N ASP A 165 -1.98 3.68 26.33
CA ASP A 165 -2.17 4.29 27.66
C ASP A 165 -0.91 5.02 28.12
N ALA A 166 0.28 4.43 27.91
CA ALA A 166 1.54 5.06 28.27
C ALA A 166 1.80 6.37 27.50
N VAL A 167 1.45 6.41 26.21
CA VAL A 167 1.56 7.63 25.40
C VAL A 167 0.55 8.69 25.86
N ILE A 168 -0.69 8.30 26.16
CA ILE A 168 -1.72 9.23 26.66
C ILE A 168 -1.33 9.81 28.03
N ASP A 169 -0.80 8.98 28.93
CA ASP A 169 -0.31 9.43 30.24
C ASP A 169 0.84 10.42 30.10
N CYS A 170 1.77 10.16 29.19
CA CYS A 170 2.85 11.09 28.86
C CYS A 170 2.33 12.42 28.30
N LEU A 171 1.39 12.38 27.36
CA LEU A 171 0.76 13.59 26.80
C LEU A 171 0.03 14.39 27.89
N SER A 172 -0.66 13.70 28.79
CA SER A 172 -1.37 14.31 29.92
C SER A 172 -0.41 14.99 30.89
N ALA A 173 0.72 14.35 31.21
CA ALA A 173 1.78 14.97 32.01
C ALA A 173 2.39 16.20 31.32
N GLY A 174 2.41 16.23 29.98
CA GLY A 174 2.79 17.37 29.15
C GLY A 174 1.72 18.47 29.01
N GLY A 175 0.55 18.31 29.64
CA GLY A 175 -0.54 19.30 29.61
C GLY A 175 -1.60 19.10 28.53
N PHE A 176 -1.52 18.02 27.75
CA PHE A 176 -2.56 17.65 26.79
C PHE A 176 -3.54 16.67 27.43
N THR A 177 -4.67 17.18 27.92
CA THR A 177 -5.71 16.35 28.56
C THR A 177 -6.83 16.05 27.58
N ALA A 178 -7.15 14.77 27.38
CA ALA A 178 -8.29 14.36 26.56
C ALA A 178 -9.63 14.77 27.21
N ALA A 179 -10.54 15.36 26.45
CA ALA A 179 -11.83 15.88 26.91
C ALA A 179 -12.92 14.79 27.08
N GLY A 180 -12.52 13.52 27.17
CA GLY A 180 -13.42 12.35 27.09
C GLY A 180 -13.71 11.96 25.63
N GLY A 181 -14.03 10.67 25.41
CA GLY A 181 -14.11 10.07 24.07
C GLY A 181 -12.96 9.09 23.82
N ASP A 182 -12.76 8.66 22.57
CA ASP A 182 -11.61 7.86 22.18
C ASP A 182 -10.35 8.74 22.20
N PRO A 183 -9.38 8.50 23.12
CA PRO A 183 -8.15 9.30 23.22
C PRO A 183 -7.18 9.07 22.05
N GLY A 184 -7.56 8.27 21.05
CA GLY A 184 -6.75 8.01 19.86
C GLY A 184 -6.69 9.17 18.85
N SER A 185 -7.56 10.17 18.94
CA SER A 185 -7.60 11.29 17.98
C SER A 185 -7.04 12.60 18.56
N PRO A 186 -6.31 13.42 17.76
CA PRO A 186 -5.82 14.73 18.20
C PRO A 186 -6.93 15.68 18.69
N GLU A 187 -8.09 15.63 18.06
CA GLU A 187 -9.26 16.44 18.41
C GLU A 187 -9.79 16.12 19.80
N SER A 188 -9.61 14.89 20.29
CA SER A 188 -9.96 14.52 21.66
C SER A 188 -9.17 15.33 22.70
N PHE A 189 -7.99 15.85 22.34
CA PHE A 189 -7.17 16.75 23.16
C PHE A 189 -7.47 18.24 22.91
N GLY A 190 -8.54 18.55 22.16
CA GLY A 190 -8.91 19.93 21.80
C GLY A 190 -7.99 20.57 20.75
N VAL A 191 -7.16 19.76 20.06
CA VAL A 191 -6.22 20.24 19.06
C VAL A 191 -6.97 20.59 17.78
N LYS A 192 -6.84 21.84 17.33
CA LYS A 192 -7.35 22.25 16.03
C LYS A 192 -6.37 21.84 14.92
N LEU A 193 -6.79 20.92 14.06
CA LEU A 193 -6.00 20.52 12.89
C LEU A 193 -5.96 21.62 11.81
N GLY A 194 -4.91 21.55 11.00
CA GLY A 194 -4.69 22.33 9.80
C GLY A 194 -5.61 21.94 8.65
N SER A 195 -5.29 22.44 7.47
CA SER A 195 -6.08 22.14 6.28
C SER A 195 -5.25 22.12 5.02
N HIS A 196 -5.74 21.41 4.02
CA HIS A 196 -5.23 21.49 2.66
C HIS A 196 -5.51 22.88 2.06
N VAL A 197 -4.47 23.55 1.56
CA VAL A 197 -4.56 24.88 0.96
C VAL A 197 -4.21 24.81 -0.54
N GLY A 198 -4.90 25.60 -1.36
CA GLY A 198 -4.45 25.84 -2.74
C GLY A 198 -5.06 24.97 -3.85
N GLY A 199 -6.13 24.20 -3.62
CA GLY A 199 -6.84 23.55 -4.72
C GLY A 199 -8.21 23.01 -4.35
N SER A 200 -9.26 23.53 -4.97
CA SER A 200 -10.50 22.75 -5.15
C SER A 200 -10.30 21.79 -6.31
N GLU A 201 -10.87 20.59 -6.23
CA GLU A 201 -10.92 19.68 -7.37
C GLU A 201 -11.56 20.45 -8.54
N PRO A 202 -10.84 20.65 -9.66
CA PRO A 202 -11.37 21.39 -10.79
C PRO A 202 -12.64 20.69 -11.30
N ALA A 203 -13.69 21.46 -11.56
CA ALA A 203 -14.93 20.91 -12.09
C ALA A 203 -14.64 20.18 -13.41
N GLY A 204 -15.26 19.03 -13.61
CA GLY A 204 -15.19 18.32 -14.88
C GLY A 204 -15.70 19.20 -16.00
N GLU A 205 -14.99 19.22 -17.13
CA GLU A 205 -15.45 19.88 -18.34
C GLU A 205 -16.30 18.88 -19.13
N ASP A 206 -17.50 19.31 -19.52
CA ASP A 206 -18.33 18.56 -20.46
C ASP A 206 -17.61 18.53 -21.81
N GLY A 207 -17.12 17.34 -22.21
CA GLY A 207 -16.37 17.14 -23.46
C GLY A 207 -17.24 17.22 -24.72
N GLY A 208 -18.38 17.91 -24.67
CA GLY A 208 -19.34 18.05 -25.76
C GLY A 208 -20.08 16.75 -26.15
N THR A 209 -19.96 15.69 -25.34
CA THR A 209 -20.55 14.35 -25.53
C THR A 209 -20.94 13.78 -24.15
N THR A 210 -21.49 12.56 -24.11
CA THR A 210 -21.70 11.73 -22.89
C THR A 210 -20.40 11.34 -22.15
N VAL A 211 -19.27 11.98 -22.49
CA VAL A 211 -17.95 11.82 -21.89
C VAL A 211 -17.56 13.11 -21.15
N THR A 212 -17.25 12.96 -19.87
CA THR A 212 -16.75 14.02 -18.99
C THR A 212 -15.24 13.87 -18.85
N VAL A 213 -14.51 14.97 -19.04
CA VAL A 213 -13.07 15.03 -18.79
C VAL A 213 -12.86 15.73 -17.47
N HIS A 214 -12.23 15.02 -16.54
CA HIS A 214 -11.77 15.59 -15.28
C HIS A 214 -10.30 15.96 -15.45
N PRO A 215 -9.94 17.24 -15.37
CA PRO A 215 -8.55 17.66 -15.52
C PRO A 215 -7.68 17.12 -14.36
N PRO A 216 -6.34 17.08 -14.53
CA PRO A 216 -5.45 16.70 -13.45
C PRO A 216 -5.61 17.63 -12.24
N THR A 217 -5.52 17.06 -11.04
CA THR A 217 -5.54 17.83 -9.79
C THR A 217 -4.10 18.09 -9.37
N PRO A 218 -3.68 19.34 -9.15
CA PRO A 218 -2.32 19.63 -8.68
C PRO A 218 -2.11 19.08 -7.27
N ALA A 219 -0.84 18.93 -6.87
CA ALA A 219 -0.51 18.61 -5.48
C ALA A 219 -1.06 19.70 -4.55
N ILE A 220 -1.61 19.30 -3.41
CA ILE A 220 -2.22 20.21 -2.44
C ILE A 220 -1.41 20.14 -1.16
N GLU A 221 -0.84 21.28 -0.79
CA GLU A 221 -0.08 21.41 0.46
C GLU A 221 -1.01 21.31 1.67
N TYR A 222 -0.53 20.68 2.73
CA TYR A 222 -1.18 20.70 4.04
C TYR A 222 -0.47 21.72 4.92
N VAL A 223 -1.23 22.66 5.49
CA VAL A 223 -0.69 23.67 6.40
C VAL A 223 -1.20 23.38 7.81
N PRO A 224 -0.35 22.89 8.72
CA PRO A 224 -0.75 22.61 10.10
C PRO A 224 -1.01 23.90 10.87
N THR A 225 -1.85 23.84 11.90
CA THR A 225 -1.94 24.95 12.87
C THR A 225 -0.78 24.90 13.86
N GLN A 226 -0.51 26.01 14.57
CA GLN A 226 0.48 25.99 15.64
C GLN A 226 0.11 24.99 16.75
N GLN A 227 -1.19 24.86 17.08
CA GLN A 227 -1.64 23.89 18.10
C GLN A 227 -1.37 22.45 17.68
N GLU A 228 -1.58 22.13 16.40
CA GLU A 228 -1.27 20.83 15.85
C GLU A 228 0.23 20.55 15.85
N VAL A 229 1.06 21.52 15.47
CA VAL A 229 2.52 21.39 15.53
C VAL A 229 2.99 21.11 16.96
N ASP A 230 2.49 21.87 17.94
CA ASP A 230 2.87 21.71 19.34
C ASP A 230 2.46 20.32 19.87
N PHE A 231 1.25 19.86 19.52
CA PHE A 231 0.78 18.51 19.84
C PHE A 231 1.59 17.42 19.16
N ALA A 232 1.86 17.54 17.85
CA ALA A 232 2.63 16.56 17.09
C ALA A 232 4.04 16.38 17.64
N VAL A 233 4.67 17.47 18.08
CA VAL A 233 5.98 17.45 18.73
C VAL A 233 5.92 16.73 20.07
N ALA A 234 4.90 17.02 20.89
CA ALA A 234 4.70 16.32 22.16
C ALA A 234 4.42 14.83 21.94
N LEU A 235 3.63 14.49 20.92
CA LEU A 235 3.34 13.11 20.53
C LEU A 235 4.62 12.36 20.12
N VAL A 236 5.49 12.96 19.29
CA VAL A 236 6.79 12.39 18.94
C VAL A 236 7.63 12.12 20.18
N ARG A 237 7.71 13.08 21.10
CA ARG A 237 8.46 12.92 22.36
C ARG A 237 7.90 11.77 23.19
N CYS A 238 6.58 11.74 23.39
CA CYS A 238 5.94 10.69 24.17
C CYS A 238 6.07 9.30 23.54
N ARG A 239 5.93 9.17 22.21
CA ARG A 239 6.19 7.90 21.50
C ARG A 239 7.65 7.46 21.61
N THR A 240 8.57 8.41 21.67
CA THR A 240 10.00 8.13 21.91
C THR A 240 10.26 7.69 23.36
N GLU A 241 9.76 8.45 24.33
CA GLU A 241 9.99 8.22 25.77
C GLU A 241 9.35 6.92 26.27
N THR A 242 8.16 6.59 25.76
CA THR A 242 7.46 5.34 26.09
C THR A 242 8.08 4.12 25.42
N GLY A 243 8.92 4.32 24.40
CA GLY A 243 9.55 3.24 23.65
C GLY A 243 8.71 2.68 22.50
N LEU A 244 7.56 3.30 22.17
CA LEU A 244 6.70 2.87 21.06
C LEU A 244 7.49 2.77 19.75
N PHE A 245 8.25 3.79 19.38
CA PHE A 245 9.02 3.79 18.14
C PHE A 245 10.05 2.66 18.09
N ALA A 246 10.76 2.42 19.20
CA ALA A 246 11.74 1.34 19.27
C ALA A 246 11.07 -0.04 19.13
N LYS A 247 9.90 -0.22 19.74
CA LYS A 247 9.13 -1.47 19.60
C LYS A 247 8.59 -1.65 18.19
N ALA A 248 8.05 -0.60 17.58
CA ALA A 248 7.57 -0.62 16.21
C ALA A 248 8.70 -1.00 15.23
N ASP A 249 9.89 -0.43 15.39
CA ASP A 249 11.04 -0.74 14.52
C ASP A 249 11.52 -2.19 14.69
N GLN A 250 11.54 -2.69 15.93
CA GLN A 250 11.90 -4.09 16.19
C GLN A 250 10.89 -5.04 15.54
N VAL A 251 9.60 -4.82 15.79
CA VAL A 251 8.52 -5.67 15.27
C VAL A 251 8.46 -5.58 13.74
N ALA A 252 8.73 -4.40 13.18
CA ALA A 252 8.71 -4.19 11.73
C ALA A 252 9.63 -5.15 10.98
N GLU A 253 10.89 -5.31 11.43
CA GLU A 253 11.84 -6.20 10.74
C GLU A 253 11.51 -7.68 10.95
N GLU A 254 11.20 -8.07 12.19
CA GLU A 254 10.92 -9.46 12.56
C GLU A 254 9.66 -9.98 11.85
N GLU A 255 8.58 -9.19 11.86
CA GLU A 255 7.29 -9.60 11.31
C GLU A 255 7.25 -9.50 9.79
N GLN A 256 7.93 -8.52 9.18
CA GLN A 256 8.09 -8.54 7.72
C GLN A 256 8.74 -9.84 7.26
N ARG A 257 9.76 -10.33 7.99
CA ARG A 257 10.42 -11.60 7.66
C ARG A 257 9.47 -12.79 7.84
N SER A 258 8.77 -12.86 8.98
CA SER A 258 7.81 -13.95 9.24
C SER A 258 6.71 -14.00 8.19
N ILE A 259 6.11 -12.85 7.88
CA ILE A 259 5.03 -12.74 6.90
C ILE A 259 5.51 -13.20 5.51
N VAL A 260 6.69 -12.76 5.03
CA VAL A 260 7.16 -13.25 3.71
C VAL A 260 7.44 -14.74 3.70
N GLU A 261 7.95 -15.30 4.80
CA GLU A 261 8.19 -16.74 4.94
C GLU A 261 6.89 -17.55 4.90
N ASP A 262 5.80 -17.03 5.44
CA ASP A 262 4.48 -17.67 5.39
C ASP A 262 3.86 -17.61 3.98
N HIS A 263 4.22 -16.60 3.17
CA HIS A 263 3.81 -16.46 1.76
C HIS A 263 4.87 -16.91 0.75
N ALA A 264 5.82 -17.77 1.17
CA ALA A 264 6.96 -18.15 0.33
C ALA A 264 6.55 -18.88 -0.97
N VAL A 265 5.47 -19.67 -0.94
CA VAL A 265 4.95 -20.38 -2.12
C VAL A 265 4.51 -19.38 -3.18
N GLU A 266 3.69 -18.41 -2.76
CA GLU A 266 3.12 -17.37 -3.61
C GLU A 266 4.24 -16.54 -4.28
N PHE A 267 5.29 -16.20 -3.53
CA PHE A 267 6.44 -15.51 -4.11
C PHE A 267 7.19 -16.35 -5.15
N VAL A 268 7.43 -17.64 -4.87
CA VAL A 268 8.11 -18.54 -5.80
C VAL A 268 7.31 -18.72 -7.10
N GLU A 269 5.98 -18.81 -6.99
CA GLU A 269 5.10 -19.03 -8.14
C GLU A 269 4.85 -17.74 -8.94
N LEU A 270 4.64 -16.60 -8.27
CA LEU A 270 4.16 -15.38 -8.91
C LEU A 270 5.28 -14.43 -9.34
N ASN A 271 6.40 -14.32 -8.60
CA ASN A 271 7.47 -13.37 -8.94
C ASN A 271 8.01 -13.57 -10.38
N PRO A 272 8.29 -14.80 -10.86
CA PRO A 272 8.75 -14.98 -12.24
C PRO A 272 7.74 -14.49 -13.29
N THR A 273 6.44 -14.62 -13.00
CA THR A 273 5.37 -14.17 -13.89
C THR A 273 5.31 -12.64 -13.94
N ILE A 274 5.43 -11.98 -12.78
CA ILE A 274 5.44 -10.52 -12.68
C ILE A 274 6.69 -9.92 -13.31
N GLU A 275 7.85 -10.55 -13.13
CA GLU A 275 9.10 -10.15 -13.78
C GLU A 275 9.01 -10.22 -15.31
N ALA A 276 8.43 -11.29 -15.84
CA ALA A 276 8.24 -11.45 -17.27
C ALA A 276 7.28 -10.37 -17.82
N ALA A 277 6.16 -10.15 -17.12
CA ALA A 277 5.19 -9.11 -17.47
C ALA A 277 5.79 -7.70 -17.43
N ALA A 278 6.61 -7.38 -16.41
CA ALA A 278 7.29 -6.09 -16.32
C ALA A 278 8.30 -5.87 -17.45
N LYS A 279 8.97 -6.93 -17.94
CA LYS A 279 9.82 -6.83 -19.13
C LYS A 279 9.02 -6.54 -20.39
N GLU A 280 7.85 -7.15 -20.57
CA GLU A 280 6.96 -6.81 -21.69
C GLU A 280 6.41 -5.38 -21.56
N ALA A 281 6.03 -4.98 -20.34
CA ALA A 281 5.61 -3.61 -20.03
C ALA A 281 6.69 -2.58 -20.38
N ALA A 282 7.94 -2.83 -20.01
CA ALA A 282 9.08 -1.97 -20.32
C ALA A 282 9.25 -1.78 -21.84
N LYS A 283 9.10 -2.84 -22.64
CA LYS A 283 9.12 -2.74 -24.11
C LYS A 283 8.00 -1.85 -24.65
N VAL A 284 6.78 -1.98 -24.13
CA VAL A 284 5.63 -1.13 -24.49
C VAL A 284 5.90 0.34 -24.16
N LEU A 285 6.57 0.59 -23.03
CA LEU A 285 6.93 1.93 -22.58
C LEU A 285 8.16 2.50 -23.28
N GLY A 286 9.00 1.67 -23.88
CA GLY A 286 10.28 2.07 -24.52
C GLY A 286 11.41 2.28 -23.51
N ARG A 287 11.43 1.47 -22.44
CA ARG A 287 12.42 1.49 -21.36
C ARG A 287 13.28 0.24 -21.36
#